data_AF-A0A9N8YTW3-F1
#
_entry.id   AF-A0A9N8YTW3-F1
#
_cell.length_a   1.000
_cell.length_b   1.000
_cell.length_c   1.000
_cell.angle_alpha   90.00
_cell.angle_beta   90.00
_cell.angle_gamma   90.00
#
_symmetry.space_group_name_H-M   'P 1'
#
loop_
_entity.id
_entity.type
_entity.pdbx_description
1 polymer ?
#
loop_
_entity_poly.entity_id
_entity_poly.type
_entity_poly.pdbx_seq_one_letter_code
_entity_poly.pdbx_strand_id
1 'polypeptide(L)'
;MNVEEITTNNNLDAMLFFSPENRFWLTDFQSSLGFLFVTKLEKYLFVDGRYITDAQKSIEDKKIQVNLWKNWADIKKFLQEKNIQRLGFEKEYITVAQLEKWQTEISKVDWVGVETSKARMVKNEKEIARIRQAAEITDQVYQKVLKTIRPGMSEKDLAKLILASFEEIGAEGLSFDTIVVSGKNGALPHGQPSNKIINEGELITADFGCKYHGYCSDFTRTFAISGKEVNPKLKDIYQVVKEAQWQGIQAVKAGIECSKIDQVVRDYIQKKGYGEYFAHSTGHGLGIEVHEAPSISVRDDTVLQPGMVITIEPGIYIPELGGVRIEDDVLVTKNGYELLTKSPRELIFVDKVIAMRVSKKGLDEKVLKQADCRHCQPWKFPNDNGTDCSKQYKLIIGRHVPVKSPHSLPGAVKEAWGYGANALMIYLGAPQNSRRRPLAELKIDGFKTVLDEKGIDINNVVVHGPYVVNLANTSKVARMEEIGLKTFVLHPGSAVNTPTEEALTQVVKGINLVLEKSSTVRIALETMCGRGSEVGINFEQLKYIIDRVEQKERIGVC
;
A
#
# COMPACT_ATOMS: atom_id res chain seq x y z
N MET A 1 11.55 24.41 -9.59
CA MET A 1 11.85 25.79 -10.01
C MET A 1 11.76 26.66 -8.77
N ASN A 2 12.71 27.56 -8.54
CA ASN A 2 12.56 28.50 -7.44
C ASN A 2 11.59 29.60 -7.88
N VAL A 3 10.58 29.95 -7.09
CA VAL A 3 9.55 30.91 -7.55
C VAL A 3 10.14 32.29 -7.88
N GLU A 4 11.24 32.65 -7.23
CA GLU A 4 11.97 33.88 -7.52
C GLU A 4 12.64 33.85 -8.92
N GLU A 5 12.89 32.66 -9.51
CA GLU A 5 13.33 32.52 -10.90
C GLU A 5 12.20 32.90 -11.87
N ILE A 6 10.93 32.66 -11.53
CA ILE A 6 9.79 33.04 -12.37
C ILE A 6 9.78 34.56 -12.55
N THR A 7 9.91 35.30 -11.45
CA THR A 7 9.98 36.77 -11.44
C THR A 7 11.20 37.26 -12.23
N THR A 8 12.36 36.61 -12.05
CA THR A 8 13.62 37.02 -12.70
C THR A 8 13.60 36.75 -14.21
N ASN A 9 13.23 35.54 -14.63
CA ASN A 9 13.26 35.11 -16.03
C ASN A 9 12.25 35.85 -16.91
N ASN A 10 11.14 36.31 -16.32
CA ASN A 10 10.10 37.09 -17.03
C ASN A 10 10.28 38.61 -16.86
N ASN A 11 11.37 39.05 -16.23
CA ASN A 11 11.65 40.46 -15.94
C ASN A 11 10.48 41.17 -15.25
N LEU A 12 9.96 40.58 -14.16
CA LEU A 12 8.83 41.10 -13.40
C LEU A 12 9.31 41.81 -12.12
N ASP A 13 8.50 42.75 -11.64
CA ASP A 13 8.68 43.33 -10.30
C ASP A 13 8.06 42.41 -9.24
N ALA A 14 6.91 41.81 -9.57
CA ALA A 14 6.23 40.82 -8.75
C ALA A 14 5.45 39.82 -9.60
N MET A 15 5.24 38.63 -9.06
CA MET A 15 4.31 37.62 -9.57
C MET A 15 3.09 37.53 -8.65
N LEU A 16 1.88 37.59 -9.21
CA LEU A 16 0.64 37.35 -8.51
C LEU A 16 0.20 35.89 -8.67
N PHE A 17 0.15 35.17 -7.55
CA PHE A 17 -0.45 33.85 -7.43
C PHE A 17 -1.87 33.96 -6.86
N PHE A 18 -2.83 33.56 -7.68
CA PHE A 18 -4.26 33.51 -7.41
C PHE A 18 -4.83 32.08 -7.39
N SER A 19 -4.12 31.08 -7.90
CA SER A 19 -4.48 29.68 -7.71
C SER A 19 -4.35 29.28 -6.23
N PRO A 20 -5.35 28.62 -5.63
CA PRO A 20 -5.24 28.12 -4.26
C PRO A 20 -4.07 27.15 -4.10
N GLU A 21 -3.70 26.42 -5.15
CA GLU A 21 -2.63 25.43 -5.15
C GLU A 21 -1.26 26.08 -5.07
N ASN A 22 -0.95 27.11 -5.88
CA ASN A 22 0.32 27.82 -5.75
C ASN A 22 0.37 28.70 -4.49
N ARG A 23 -0.76 29.25 -4.05
CA ARG A 23 -0.82 29.92 -2.73
C ARG A 23 -0.47 28.93 -1.62
N PHE A 24 -1.09 27.75 -1.60
CA PHE A 24 -0.79 26.72 -0.61
C PHE A 24 0.66 26.24 -0.71
N TRP A 25 1.16 25.99 -1.91
CA TRP A 25 2.56 25.58 -2.12
C TRP A 25 3.56 26.57 -1.51
N LEU A 26 3.34 27.86 -1.70
CA LEU A 26 4.27 28.91 -1.29
C LEU A 26 4.10 29.37 0.16
N THR A 27 2.96 29.08 0.78
CA THR A 27 2.63 29.57 2.13
C THR A 27 2.34 28.45 3.13
N ASP A 28 2.10 27.21 2.68
CA ASP A 28 1.52 26.08 3.45
C ASP A 28 0.18 26.45 4.12
N PHE A 29 -0.50 27.49 3.63
CA PHE A 29 -1.78 27.97 4.14
C PHE A 29 -2.89 27.76 3.11
N GLN A 30 -3.95 27.06 3.52
CA GLN A 30 -5.11 26.76 2.69
C GLN A 30 -6.10 27.93 2.75
N SER A 31 -6.43 28.52 1.60
CA SER A 31 -7.51 29.49 1.50
C SER A 31 -8.25 29.39 0.17
N SER A 32 -9.58 29.53 0.19
CA SER A 32 -10.38 29.55 -1.05
C SER A 32 -10.22 30.85 -1.84
N LEU A 33 -9.78 31.92 -1.17
CA LEU A 33 -9.58 33.24 -1.77
C LEU A 33 -8.35 33.91 -1.17
N GLY A 34 -7.62 34.63 -2.01
CA GLY A 34 -6.48 35.44 -1.60
C GLY A 34 -5.59 35.81 -2.78
N PHE A 35 -4.73 36.81 -2.58
CA PHE A 35 -3.73 37.24 -3.55
C PHE A 35 -2.36 37.11 -2.90
N LEU A 36 -1.51 36.23 -3.43
CA LEU A 36 -0.13 36.13 -3.00
C LEU A 36 0.76 36.83 -4.01
N PHE A 37 1.39 37.92 -3.59
CA PHE A 37 2.41 38.61 -4.39
C PHE A 37 3.79 38.13 -3.96
N VAL A 38 4.59 37.69 -4.92
CA VAL A 38 5.99 37.31 -4.71
C VAL A 38 6.88 38.26 -5.49
N THR A 39 7.66 39.07 -4.78
CA THR A 39 8.70 39.92 -5.37
C THR A 39 10.02 39.14 -5.43
N LYS A 40 11.09 39.78 -5.90
CA LYS A 40 12.44 39.19 -5.87
C LYS A 40 12.97 38.94 -4.44
N LEU A 41 12.38 39.59 -3.43
CA LEU A 41 12.91 39.58 -2.06
C LEU A 41 11.90 39.11 -1.01
N GLU A 42 10.61 39.33 -1.24
CA GLU A 42 9.59 39.24 -0.18
C GLU A 42 8.27 38.66 -0.72
N LYS A 43 7.46 38.10 0.19
CA LYS A 43 6.15 37.50 -0.11
C LYS A 43 5.07 38.21 0.69
N TYR A 44 3.95 38.51 0.03
CA TYR A 44 2.83 39.26 0.60
C TYR A 44 1.52 38.53 0.32
N LEU A 45 0.91 38.00 1.37
CA LEU A 45 -0.38 37.31 1.28
C LEU A 45 -1.50 38.27 1.68
N PHE A 46 -2.40 38.55 0.76
CA PHE A 46 -3.62 39.32 0.98
C PHE A 46 -4.82 38.37 1.09
N VAL A 47 -5.50 38.40 2.22
CA VAL A 47 -6.70 37.57 2.46
C VAL A 47 -7.83 38.41 3.06
N ASP A 48 -9.07 38.00 2.84
CA ASP A 48 -10.21 38.67 3.44
C ASP A 48 -10.39 38.31 4.93
N GLY A 49 -11.37 38.95 5.58
CA GLY A 49 -11.63 38.82 7.01
C GLY A 49 -11.95 37.40 7.50
N ARG A 50 -12.33 36.46 6.61
CA ARG A 50 -12.59 35.06 6.97
C ARG A 50 -11.29 34.31 7.32
N TYR A 51 -10.18 34.74 6.75
CA TYR A 51 -8.91 34.02 6.81
C TYR A 51 -7.81 34.75 7.58
N ILE A 52 -7.94 36.07 7.82
CA ILE A 52 -6.83 36.89 8.34
C ILE A 52 -6.21 36.37 9.64
N THR A 53 -7.04 35.99 10.62
CA THR A 53 -6.58 35.50 11.93
C THR A 53 -5.84 34.17 11.80
N ASP A 54 -6.38 33.26 10.99
CA ASP A 54 -5.79 31.94 10.79
C ASP A 54 -4.51 32.03 9.95
N ALA A 55 -4.51 32.85 8.90
CA ALA A 55 -3.32 33.11 8.08
C ALA A 55 -2.18 33.67 8.94
N GLN A 56 -2.43 34.70 9.75
CA GLN A 56 -1.42 35.29 10.64
C GLN A 56 -0.81 34.27 11.59
N LYS A 57 -1.63 33.38 12.17
CA LYS A 57 -1.17 32.34 13.09
C LYS A 57 -0.41 31.22 12.36
N SER A 58 -0.94 30.75 11.25
CA SER A 58 -0.42 29.59 10.51
C SER A 58 0.90 29.87 9.78
N ILE A 59 1.20 31.15 9.49
CA ILE A 59 2.42 31.55 8.77
C ILE A 59 3.32 32.51 9.56
N GLU A 60 3.13 32.65 10.87
CA GLU A 60 3.91 33.56 11.74
C GLU A 60 5.43 33.34 11.62
N ASP A 61 5.87 32.08 11.60
CA ASP A 61 7.30 31.71 11.48
C ASP A 61 7.82 31.79 10.03
N LYS A 62 6.98 32.22 9.08
CA LYS A 62 7.35 32.33 7.66
C LYS A 62 7.64 33.78 7.35
N LYS A 63 8.65 34.00 6.50
CA LYS A 63 8.99 35.33 5.96
C LYS A 63 7.94 35.78 4.92
N ILE A 64 6.67 35.84 5.33
CA ILE A 64 5.51 36.19 4.50
C ILE A 64 4.69 37.22 5.26
N GLN A 65 4.50 38.40 4.68
CA GLN A 65 3.67 39.43 5.28
C GLN A 65 2.19 39.16 4.97
N VAL A 66 1.38 38.94 6.02
CA VAL A 66 -0.07 38.78 5.88
C VAL A 66 -0.77 40.12 6.00
N ASN A 67 -1.63 40.42 5.02
CA ASN A 67 -2.37 41.68 4.93
C ASN A 67 -3.88 41.39 4.81
N LEU A 68 -4.69 42.20 5.50
CA LEU A 68 -6.14 42.17 5.34
C LEU A 68 -6.53 42.87 4.03
N TRP A 69 -7.23 42.16 3.16
CA TRP A 69 -7.81 42.69 1.95
C TRP A 69 -9.29 42.99 2.15
N LYS A 70 -9.66 44.27 2.02
CA LYS A 70 -11.05 44.75 2.10
C LYS A 70 -11.57 45.15 0.73
N ASN A 71 -10.72 45.75 -0.10
CA ASN A 71 -11.08 46.21 -1.44
C ASN A 71 -9.84 46.45 -2.32
N TRP A 72 -10.04 46.87 -3.57
CA TRP A 72 -8.96 47.14 -4.52
C TRP A 72 -8.03 48.30 -4.13
N ALA A 73 -8.44 49.20 -3.23
CA ALA A 73 -7.56 50.27 -2.76
C ALA A 73 -6.38 49.72 -1.96
N ASP A 74 -6.57 48.62 -1.22
CA ASP A 74 -5.50 47.97 -0.46
C ASP A 74 -4.40 47.43 -1.40
N ILE A 75 -4.81 46.75 -2.47
CA ILE A 75 -3.89 46.22 -3.49
C ILE A 75 -3.21 47.38 -4.24
N LYS A 76 -3.96 48.39 -4.68
CA LYS A 76 -3.40 49.58 -5.35
C LYS A 76 -2.34 50.29 -4.51
N LYS A 77 -2.61 50.48 -3.22
CA LYS A 77 -1.69 51.09 -2.27
C LYS A 77 -0.41 50.26 -2.15
N PHE A 78 -0.54 48.95 -1.97
CA PHE A 78 0.61 48.03 -1.91
C PHE A 78 1.48 48.09 -3.17
N LEU A 79 0.87 48.04 -4.36
CA LEU A 79 1.60 48.10 -5.63
C LEU A 79 2.38 49.42 -5.78
N GLN A 80 1.80 50.54 -5.32
CA GLN A 80 2.48 51.84 -5.30
C GLN A 80 3.65 51.87 -4.30
N GLU A 81 3.42 51.41 -3.05
CA GLU A 81 4.44 51.39 -1.99
C GLU A 81 5.65 50.51 -2.35
N LYS A 82 5.41 49.41 -3.08
CA LYS A 82 6.47 48.51 -3.56
C LYS A 82 7.00 48.85 -4.95
N ASN A 83 6.52 49.95 -5.55
CA ASN A 83 6.89 50.38 -6.91
C ASN A 83 6.80 49.25 -7.94
N ILE A 84 5.72 48.46 -7.87
CA ILE A 84 5.46 47.36 -8.80
C ILE A 84 4.84 47.97 -10.06
N GLN A 85 5.57 47.91 -11.17
CA GLN A 85 5.13 48.41 -12.48
C GLN A 85 4.84 47.27 -13.45
N ARG A 86 5.53 46.12 -13.30
CA ARG A 86 5.38 44.95 -14.16
C ARG A 86 4.96 43.74 -13.33
N LEU A 87 3.69 43.35 -13.45
CA LEU A 87 3.03 42.35 -12.62
C LEU A 87 2.70 41.10 -13.43
N GLY A 88 3.33 39.98 -13.06
CA GLY A 88 3.00 38.68 -13.61
C GLY A 88 1.69 38.12 -13.04
N PHE A 89 0.97 37.31 -13.81
CA PHE A 89 -0.19 36.55 -13.35
C PHE A 89 -0.23 35.16 -13.96
N GLU A 90 -0.92 34.23 -13.29
CA GLU A 90 -1.08 32.84 -13.74
C GLU A 90 -2.06 32.75 -14.92
N LYS A 91 -1.57 32.87 -16.16
CA LYS A 91 -2.41 32.88 -17.36
C LYS A 91 -3.15 31.56 -17.62
N GLU A 92 -2.68 30.47 -17.01
CA GLU A 92 -3.29 29.14 -17.10
C GLU A 92 -4.46 28.96 -16.11
N TYR A 93 -4.61 29.86 -15.12
CA TYR A 93 -5.58 29.73 -14.04
C TYR A 93 -6.69 30.78 -14.09
N ILE A 94 -6.34 32.04 -14.34
CA ILE A 94 -7.32 33.13 -14.25
C ILE A 94 -8.23 33.18 -15.48
N THR A 95 -9.48 33.57 -15.29
CA THR A 95 -10.42 33.76 -16.40
C THR A 95 -10.21 35.12 -17.07
N VAL A 96 -10.64 35.24 -18.32
CA VAL A 96 -10.64 36.51 -19.06
C VAL A 96 -11.40 37.61 -18.28
N ALA A 97 -12.58 37.29 -17.74
CA ALA A 97 -13.37 38.25 -16.97
C ALA A 97 -12.68 38.71 -15.67
N GLN A 98 -11.92 37.81 -15.01
CA GLN A 98 -11.10 38.19 -13.85
C GLN A 98 -9.98 39.15 -14.26
N LEU A 99 -9.27 38.82 -15.34
CA LEU A 99 -8.19 39.66 -15.86
C LEU A 99 -8.70 41.05 -16.26
N GLU A 100 -9.79 41.15 -17.03
CA GLU A 100 -10.39 42.42 -17.44
C GLU A 100 -10.78 43.29 -16.23
N LYS A 101 -11.39 42.67 -15.21
CA LYS A 101 -11.72 43.34 -13.95
C LYS A 101 -10.46 43.86 -13.25
N TRP A 102 -9.41 43.05 -13.16
CA TRP A 102 -8.17 43.44 -12.50
C TRP A 102 -7.45 44.55 -13.25
N GLN A 103 -7.41 44.49 -14.58
CA GLN A 103 -6.84 45.53 -15.44
C GLN A 103 -7.61 46.86 -15.34
N THR A 104 -8.94 46.79 -15.16
CA THR A 104 -9.76 47.97 -14.90
C THR A 104 -9.45 48.60 -13.54
N GLU A 105 -9.36 47.77 -12.49
CA GLU A 105 -9.14 48.23 -11.11
C GLU A 105 -7.69 48.63 -10.81
N ILE A 106 -6.74 48.03 -11.52
CA ILE A 106 -5.28 48.17 -11.39
C ILE A 106 -4.72 48.51 -12.78
N SER A 107 -5.03 49.71 -13.25
CA SER A 107 -4.70 50.17 -14.61
C SER A 107 -3.27 50.70 -14.80
N LYS A 108 -2.50 50.87 -13.70
CA LYS A 108 -1.16 51.47 -13.71
C LYS A 108 -0.01 50.46 -13.69
N VAL A 109 -0.27 49.21 -14.07
CA VAL A 109 0.76 48.16 -14.18
C VAL A 109 0.71 47.50 -15.55
N ASP A 110 1.86 47.04 -16.02
CA ASP A 110 1.99 46.16 -17.17
C ASP A 110 1.73 44.71 -16.73
N TRP A 111 0.65 44.13 -17.22
CA TRP A 111 0.22 42.78 -16.88
C TRP A 111 0.86 41.75 -17.81
N VAL A 112 1.59 40.79 -17.23
CA VAL A 112 2.32 39.77 -17.99
C VAL A 112 1.77 38.38 -17.66
N GLY A 113 1.25 37.66 -18.66
CA GLY A 113 0.78 36.30 -18.46
C GLY A 113 1.95 35.32 -18.37
N VAL A 114 2.02 34.54 -17.29
CA VAL A 114 3.10 33.59 -17.01
C VAL A 114 2.56 32.18 -16.79
N GLU A 115 3.25 31.19 -17.35
CA GLU A 115 2.99 29.76 -17.09
C GLU A 115 3.63 29.35 -15.78
N THR A 116 2.85 28.68 -14.93
CA THR A 116 3.30 28.25 -13.59
C THR A 116 3.02 26.79 -13.32
N SER A 117 2.27 26.11 -14.19
CA SER A 117 1.93 24.68 -14.08
C SER A 117 3.15 23.77 -13.86
N LYS A 118 4.32 24.17 -14.37
CA LYS A 118 5.59 23.43 -14.25
C LYS A 118 6.40 23.75 -12.99
N ALA A 119 5.99 24.74 -12.19
CA ALA A 119 6.80 25.21 -11.06
C ALA A 119 6.98 24.15 -9.96
N ARG A 120 5.96 23.30 -9.77
CA ARG A 120 5.84 22.29 -8.71
C ARG A 120 6.21 20.87 -9.13
N MET A 121 6.76 20.68 -10.33
CA MET A 121 7.06 19.32 -10.83
C MET A 121 8.05 18.58 -9.92
N VAL A 122 9.10 19.27 -9.47
CA VAL A 122 10.15 18.73 -8.59
C VAL A 122 9.79 19.03 -7.14
N LYS A 123 9.56 17.96 -6.36
CA LYS A 123 9.16 18.03 -4.96
C LYS A 123 10.40 18.08 -4.08
N ASN A 124 10.34 18.88 -3.02
CA ASN A 124 11.29 18.85 -1.92
C ASN A 124 11.00 17.69 -0.95
N GLU A 125 11.89 17.47 0.01
CA GLU A 125 11.79 16.35 0.95
C GLU A 125 10.51 16.37 1.80
N LYS A 126 10.04 17.55 2.21
CA LYS A 126 8.80 17.71 2.98
C LYS A 126 7.58 17.35 2.14
N GLU A 127 7.56 17.78 0.89
CA GLU A 127 6.50 17.45 -0.07
C GLU A 127 6.46 15.94 -0.34
N ILE A 128 7.61 15.33 -0.62
CA ILE A 128 7.74 13.88 -0.83
C ILE A 128 7.29 13.11 0.41
N ALA A 129 7.65 13.55 1.62
CA ALA A 129 7.22 12.90 2.85
C ALA A 129 5.69 12.91 3.02
N ARG A 130 5.02 14.01 2.66
CA ARG A 130 3.55 14.12 2.70
C ARG A 130 2.88 13.23 1.67
N ILE A 131 3.39 13.20 0.43
CA ILE A 131 2.89 12.29 -0.62
C ILE A 131 3.08 10.84 -0.19
N ARG A 132 4.24 10.47 0.38
CA ARG A 132 4.50 9.12 0.87
C ARG A 132 3.53 8.70 1.98
N GLN A 133 3.16 9.62 2.88
CA GLN A 133 2.12 9.37 3.88
C GLN A 133 0.73 9.21 3.25
N ALA A 134 0.37 10.03 2.26
CA ALA A 134 -0.88 9.85 1.51
C ALA A 134 -0.94 8.47 0.82
N ALA A 135 0.16 8.01 0.22
CA ALA A 135 0.26 6.69 -0.40
C ALA A 135 0.15 5.55 0.63
N GLU A 136 0.77 5.69 1.80
CA GLU A 136 0.69 4.72 2.90
C GLU A 136 -0.74 4.60 3.46
N ILE A 137 -1.47 5.71 3.58
CA ILE A 137 -2.89 5.71 3.96
C ILE A 137 -3.72 4.97 2.89
N THR A 138 -3.49 5.25 1.61
CA THR A 138 -4.17 4.58 0.49
C THR A 138 -3.92 3.07 0.49
N ASP A 139 -2.69 2.63 0.74
CA ASP A 139 -2.37 1.20 0.89
C ASP A 139 -3.15 0.57 2.04
N GLN A 140 -3.24 1.23 3.20
CA GLN A 140 -4.01 0.72 4.34
C GLN A 140 -5.51 0.62 4.02
N VAL A 141 -6.07 1.60 3.30
CA VAL A 141 -7.46 1.55 2.82
C VAL A 141 -7.67 0.37 1.89
N TYR A 142 -6.77 0.14 0.93
CA TYR A 142 -6.86 -1.03 0.04
C TYR A 142 -6.86 -2.35 0.83
N GLN A 143 -5.99 -2.50 1.84
CA GLN A 143 -5.98 -3.67 2.70
C GLN A 143 -7.30 -3.85 3.47
N LYS A 144 -7.94 -2.76 3.91
CA LYS A 144 -9.26 -2.81 4.55
C LYS A 144 -10.37 -3.16 3.57
N VAL A 145 -10.31 -2.64 2.34
CA VAL A 145 -11.23 -3.00 1.25
C VAL A 145 -11.20 -4.50 0.99
N LEU A 146 -10.02 -5.09 0.79
CA LEU A 146 -9.87 -6.52 0.54
C LEU A 146 -10.43 -7.39 1.68
N LYS A 147 -10.38 -6.92 2.93
CA LYS A 147 -10.93 -7.64 4.09
C LYS A 147 -12.45 -7.51 4.25
N THR A 148 -13.05 -6.48 3.65
CA THR A 148 -14.42 -6.09 3.95
C THR A 148 -15.37 -6.31 2.78
N ILE A 149 -14.87 -6.23 1.54
CA ILE A 149 -15.68 -6.45 0.35
C ILE A 149 -16.28 -7.86 0.34
N ARG A 150 -17.54 -7.95 -0.09
CA ARG A 150 -18.30 -9.20 -0.16
C ARG A 150 -19.30 -9.17 -1.32
N PRO A 151 -19.70 -10.35 -1.83
CA PRO A 151 -20.80 -10.43 -2.79
C PRO A 151 -22.04 -9.68 -2.30
N GLY A 152 -22.75 -9.02 -3.22
CA GLY A 152 -23.98 -8.29 -2.91
C GLY A 152 -23.79 -6.81 -2.55
N MET A 153 -22.54 -6.34 -2.37
CA MET A 153 -22.27 -4.90 -2.35
C MET A 153 -22.47 -4.31 -3.75
N SER A 154 -23.03 -3.11 -3.82
CA SER A 154 -22.96 -2.31 -5.04
C SER A 154 -21.60 -1.63 -5.20
N GLU A 155 -21.28 -1.16 -6.40
CA GLU A 155 -20.12 -0.31 -6.65
C GLU A 155 -20.12 0.93 -5.74
N LYS A 156 -21.29 1.56 -5.54
CA LYS A 156 -21.46 2.68 -4.60
C LYS A 156 -21.23 2.30 -3.13
N ASP A 157 -21.62 1.09 -2.71
CA ASP A 157 -21.36 0.66 -1.33
C ASP A 157 -19.86 0.49 -1.09
N LEU A 158 -19.13 0.00 -2.08
CA LEU A 158 -17.68 -0.11 -2.01
C LEU A 158 -17.00 1.27 -2.04
N ALA A 159 -17.45 2.20 -2.88
CA ALA A 159 -16.94 3.57 -2.89
C ALA A 159 -17.17 4.27 -1.53
N LYS A 160 -18.34 4.10 -0.91
CA LYS A 160 -18.63 4.62 0.44
C LYS A 160 -17.73 4.00 1.51
N LEU A 161 -17.46 2.69 1.41
CA LEU A 161 -16.53 2.01 2.31
C LEU A 161 -15.11 2.57 2.19
N ILE A 162 -14.65 2.85 0.97
CA ILE A 162 -13.35 3.47 0.69
C ILE A 162 -13.28 4.86 1.35
N LEU A 163 -14.26 5.72 1.08
CA LEU A 163 -14.35 7.05 1.68
C LEU A 163 -14.31 7.01 3.21
N ALA A 164 -15.17 6.20 3.84
CA ALA A 164 -15.20 6.06 5.30
C ALA A 164 -13.86 5.53 5.84
N SER A 165 -13.19 4.65 5.11
CA SER A 165 -11.89 4.11 5.52
C SER A 165 -10.78 5.15 5.47
N PHE A 166 -10.81 6.07 4.52
CA PHE A 166 -9.87 7.20 4.49
C PHE A 166 -10.03 8.11 5.70
N GLU A 167 -11.26 8.50 6.03
CA GLU A 167 -11.55 9.33 7.20
C GLU A 167 -11.11 8.64 8.50
N GLU A 168 -11.38 7.33 8.64
CA GLU A 168 -10.99 6.57 9.83
C GLU A 168 -9.47 6.46 10.02
N ILE A 169 -8.68 6.43 8.94
CA ILE A 169 -7.21 6.23 9.01
C ILE A 169 -6.46 7.56 9.14
N GLY A 170 -7.12 8.69 8.83
CA GLY A 170 -6.58 10.03 9.05
C GLY A 170 -6.25 10.82 7.78
N ALA A 171 -6.90 10.51 6.65
CA ALA A 171 -6.88 11.38 5.49
C ALA A 171 -7.66 12.69 5.76
N GLU A 172 -7.24 13.78 5.13
CA GLU A 172 -7.95 15.07 5.15
C GLU A 172 -9.14 15.09 4.17
N GLY A 173 -9.19 14.12 3.25
CA GLY A 173 -10.23 13.96 2.24
C GLY A 173 -9.74 13.12 1.07
N LEU A 174 -10.60 12.98 0.05
CA LEU A 174 -10.23 12.33 -1.21
C LEU A 174 -9.37 13.27 -2.08
N SER A 175 -8.45 12.70 -2.86
CA SER A 175 -7.73 13.46 -3.89
C SER A 175 -8.63 13.71 -5.12
N PHE A 176 -9.57 12.81 -5.40
CA PHE A 176 -10.58 12.88 -6.47
C PHE A 176 -11.78 11.96 -6.17
N ASP A 177 -12.83 12.04 -6.99
CA ASP A 177 -14.00 11.17 -6.84
C ASP A 177 -13.63 9.70 -7.10
N THR A 178 -13.79 8.85 -6.08
CA THR A 178 -13.46 7.42 -6.15
C THR A 178 -14.19 6.71 -7.29
N ILE A 179 -13.41 6.02 -8.14
CA ILE A 179 -13.90 5.14 -9.19
C ILE A 179 -13.98 3.72 -8.65
N VAL A 180 -15.16 3.10 -8.74
CA VAL A 180 -15.33 1.67 -8.53
C VAL A 180 -16.23 1.15 -9.64
N VAL A 181 -15.68 0.30 -10.49
CA VAL A 181 -16.41 -0.29 -11.61
C VAL A 181 -16.19 -1.80 -11.68
N SER A 182 -17.25 -2.54 -11.99
CA SER A 182 -17.25 -4.00 -11.93
C SER A 182 -17.85 -4.65 -13.17
N GLY A 183 -17.32 -5.82 -13.56
CA GLY A 183 -17.75 -6.55 -14.75
C GLY A 183 -17.61 -5.70 -16.01
N LYS A 184 -18.70 -5.56 -16.78
CA LYS A 184 -18.71 -4.75 -18.02
C LYS A 184 -18.38 -3.27 -17.78
N ASN A 185 -18.76 -2.72 -16.62
CA ASN A 185 -18.44 -1.33 -16.28
C ASN A 185 -16.92 -1.10 -16.19
N GLY A 186 -16.13 -2.16 -15.97
CA GLY A 186 -14.67 -2.10 -16.01
C GLY A 186 -14.11 -1.64 -17.35
N ALA A 187 -14.89 -1.67 -18.43
CA ALA A 187 -14.50 -1.11 -19.73
C ALA A 187 -14.62 0.42 -19.82
N LEU A 188 -15.05 1.10 -18.75
CA LEU A 188 -15.19 2.56 -18.67
C LEU A 188 -14.02 3.13 -17.85
N PRO A 189 -12.99 3.74 -18.48
CA PRO A 189 -11.80 4.22 -17.78
C PRO A 189 -12.11 5.20 -16.64
N HIS A 190 -13.08 6.10 -16.86
CA HIS A 190 -13.61 7.09 -15.91
C HIS A 190 -15.05 6.77 -15.47
N GLY A 191 -15.40 5.48 -15.42
CA GLY A 191 -16.74 5.06 -15.01
C GLY A 191 -17.03 5.48 -13.57
N GLN A 192 -18.24 5.99 -13.33
CA GLN A 192 -18.69 6.38 -12.00
C GLN A 192 -19.32 5.19 -11.28
N PRO A 193 -19.09 5.01 -9.97
CA PRO A 193 -19.68 3.91 -9.22
C PRO A 193 -21.21 3.99 -9.27
N SER A 194 -21.83 2.88 -9.68
CA SER A 194 -23.28 2.79 -9.88
C SER A 194 -23.96 1.94 -8.80
N ASN A 195 -25.28 1.78 -8.90
CA ASN A 195 -26.03 0.83 -8.07
C ASN A 195 -25.86 -0.63 -8.55
N LYS A 196 -25.02 -0.90 -9.56
CA LYS A 196 -24.74 -2.25 -10.03
C LYS A 196 -24.18 -3.08 -8.88
N ILE A 197 -24.79 -4.24 -8.66
CA ILE A 197 -24.28 -5.24 -7.71
C ILE A 197 -23.03 -5.90 -8.29
N ILE A 198 -22.00 -6.00 -7.45
CA ILE A 198 -20.76 -6.69 -7.76
C ILE A 198 -21.00 -8.20 -7.61
N ASN A 199 -20.79 -8.95 -8.69
CA ASN A 199 -21.00 -10.40 -8.73
C ASN A 199 -19.68 -11.16 -8.62
N GLU A 200 -19.78 -12.42 -8.17
CA GLU A 200 -18.66 -13.36 -8.19
C GLU A 200 -18.15 -13.57 -9.62
N GLY A 201 -16.81 -13.69 -9.78
CA GLY A 201 -16.17 -13.87 -11.09
C GLY A 201 -16.09 -12.61 -11.96
N GLU A 202 -16.60 -11.48 -11.49
CA GLU A 202 -16.34 -10.17 -12.11
C GLU A 202 -15.01 -9.60 -11.60
N LEU A 203 -14.29 -8.92 -12.50
CA LEU A 203 -13.23 -8.01 -12.08
C LEU A 203 -13.83 -6.71 -11.58
N ILE A 204 -13.16 -6.10 -10.61
CA ILE A 204 -13.49 -4.84 -9.96
C ILE A 204 -12.26 -3.97 -10.09
N THR A 205 -12.36 -2.87 -10.82
CA THR A 205 -11.32 -1.82 -10.84
C THR A 205 -11.73 -0.76 -9.83
N ALA A 206 -10.89 -0.59 -8.82
CA ALA A 206 -11.04 0.46 -7.81
C ALA A 206 -9.86 1.42 -7.94
N ASP A 207 -10.18 2.68 -8.17
CA ASP A 207 -9.25 3.77 -8.37
C ASP A 207 -9.61 4.90 -7.40
N PHE A 208 -8.69 5.19 -6.50
CA PHE A 208 -8.89 6.09 -5.38
C PHE A 208 -7.58 6.56 -4.78
N GLY A 209 -7.53 7.81 -4.34
CA GLY A 209 -6.46 8.33 -3.51
C GLY A 209 -6.98 9.29 -2.46
N CYS A 210 -6.06 9.81 -1.63
CA CYS A 210 -6.40 10.74 -0.57
C CYS A 210 -5.49 11.95 -0.51
N LYS A 211 -5.92 12.94 0.26
CA LYS A 211 -5.09 14.08 0.66
C LYS A 211 -4.56 13.89 2.07
N TYR A 212 -3.27 14.13 2.25
CA TYR A 212 -2.62 14.23 3.54
C TYR A 212 -1.74 15.49 3.59
N HIS A 213 -2.05 16.38 4.53
CA HIS A 213 -1.44 17.71 4.63
C HIS A 213 -1.39 18.46 3.30
N GLY A 214 -2.51 18.41 2.57
CA GLY A 214 -2.69 19.06 1.26
C GLY A 214 -2.01 18.37 0.07
N TYR A 215 -1.38 17.20 0.24
CA TYR A 215 -0.75 16.45 -0.86
C TYR A 215 -1.52 15.17 -1.16
N CYS A 216 -1.66 14.85 -2.44
CA CYS A 216 -2.42 13.74 -2.98
C CYS A 216 -1.58 12.46 -3.06
N SER A 217 -2.28 11.33 -2.99
CA SER A 217 -1.87 10.06 -3.59
C SER A 217 -2.82 9.70 -4.73
N ASP A 218 -2.39 8.80 -5.60
CA ASP A 218 -3.19 8.18 -6.64
C ASP A 218 -2.93 6.67 -6.73
N PHE A 219 -3.97 5.89 -6.97
CA PHE A 219 -3.88 4.44 -6.87
C PHE A 219 -5.06 3.73 -7.53
N THR A 220 -4.71 2.83 -8.43
CA THR A 220 -5.65 1.89 -9.04
C THR A 220 -5.22 0.44 -8.82
N ARG A 221 -6.18 -0.40 -8.40
CA ARG A 221 -6.06 -1.87 -8.47
C ARG A 221 -7.30 -2.49 -9.05
N THR A 222 -7.09 -3.51 -9.88
CA THR A 222 -8.13 -4.46 -10.28
C THR A 222 -8.02 -5.76 -9.47
N PHE A 223 -9.14 -6.26 -8.95
CA PHE A 223 -9.22 -7.50 -8.18
C PHE A 223 -10.57 -8.20 -8.42
N ALA A 224 -10.78 -9.39 -7.86
CA ALA A 224 -12.00 -10.19 -8.07
C ALA A 224 -12.55 -10.74 -6.76
N ILE A 225 -13.84 -11.09 -6.72
CA ILE A 225 -14.43 -11.86 -5.63
C ILE A 225 -14.47 -13.35 -6.01
N SER A 226 -13.94 -14.20 -5.12
CA SER A 226 -13.95 -15.67 -5.27
C SER A 226 -15.37 -16.23 -5.38
N GLY A 227 -15.53 -17.31 -6.17
CA GLY A 227 -16.78 -18.09 -6.22
C GLY A 227 -17.24 -18.46 -7.63
N LYS A 228 -16.88 -17.67 -8.63
CA LYS A 228 -17.02 -18.00 -10.05
C LYS A 228 -15.71 -17.77 -10.79
N GLU A 229 -15.55 -18.47 -11.89
CA GLU A 229 -14.38 -18.33 -12.73
C GLU A 229 -14.40 -16.96 -13.44
N VAL A 230 -13.34 -16.18 -13.25
CA VAL A 230 -13.13 -14.95 -14.03
C VAL A 230 -12.86 -15.33 -15.49
N ASN A 231 -13.48 -14.59 -16.41
CA ASN A 231 -13.30 -14.79 -17.85
C ASN A 231 -11.80 -14.90 -18.21
N PRO A 232 -11.36 -15.96 -18.92
CA PRO A 232 -9.95 -16.15 -19.27
C PRO A 232 -9.32 -14.96 -20.00
N LYS A 233 -10.08 -14.26 -20.85
CA LYS A 233 -9.62 -13.06 -21.56
C LYS A 233 -9.35 -11.90 -20.60
N LEU A 234 -10.14 -11.76 -19.53
CA LEU A 234 -9.92 -10.75 -18.49
C LEU A 234 -8.64 -11.05 -17.67
N LYS A 235 -8.35 -12.34 -17.40
CA LYS A 235 -7.08 -12.75 -16.78
C LYS A 235 -5.88 -12.48 -17.68
N ASP A 236 -6.02 -12.71 -18.99
CA ASP A 236 -4.98 -12.44 -19.98
C ASP A 236 -4.65 -10.94 -20.06
N ILE A 237 -5.66 -10.07 -20.22
CA ILE A 237 -5.40 -8.61 -20.24
C ILE A 237 -4.85 -8.12 -18.90
N TYR A 238 -5.23 -8.74 -17.77
CA TYR A 238 -4.65 -8.40 -16.47
C TYR A 238 -3.14 -8.61 -16.46
N GLN A 239 -2.69 -9.77 -16.95
CA GLN A 239 -1.26 -10.06 -17.02
C GLN A 239 -0.53 -9.13 -18.00
N VAL A 240 -1.17 -8.77 -19.11
CA VAL A 240 -0.61 -7.78 -20.05
C VAL A 240 -0.47 -6.41 -19.39
N VAL A 241 -1.51 -5.90 -18.72
CA VAL A 241 -1.46 -4.61 -18.01
C VAL A 241 -0.40 -4.63 -16.92
N LYS A 242 -0.35 -5.67 -16.08
CA LYS A 242 0.65 -5.80 -15.01
C LYS A 242 2.08 -5.72 -15.55
N GLU A 243 2.36 -6.44 -16.64
CA GLU A 243 3.69 -6.46 -17.26
C GLU A 243 4.02 -5.14 -17.97
N ALA A 244 3.04 -4.52 -18.66
CA ALA A 244 3.21 -3.21 -19.28
C ALA A 244 3.55 -2.15 -18.22
N GLN A 245 2.81 -2.16 -17.11
CA GLN A 245 2.99 -1.26 -15.97
C GLN A 245 4.38 -1.39 -15.37
N TRP A 246 4.82 -2.64 -15.16
CA TRP A 246 6.14 -2.91 -14.62
C TRP A 246 7.26 -2.43 -15.55
N GLN A 247 7.12 -2.62 -16.87
CA GLN A 247 8.07 -2.09 -17.86
C GLN A 247 8.11 -0.56 -17.86
N GLY A 248 6.94 0.08 -17.72
CA GLY A 248 6.84 1.53 -17.54
C GLY A 248 7.61 2.01 -16.31
N ILE A 249 7.39 1.37 -15.15
CA ILE A 249 8.13 1.66 -13.91
C ILE A 249 9.64 1.47 -14.12
N GLN A 250 10.09 0.36 -14.72
CA GLN A 250 11.52 0.11 -14.95
C GLN A 250 12.19 1.17 -15.84
N ALA A 251 11.42 1.81 -16.72
CA ALA A 251 11.93 2.88 -17.58
C ALA A 251 12.13 4.20 -16.83
N VAL A 252 11.49 4.39 -15.66
CA VAL A 252 11.57 5.63 -14.89
C VAL A 252 12.96 5.83 -14.31
N LYS A 253 13.62 6.92 -14.72
CA LYS A 253 14.85 7.44 -14.16
C LYS A 253 15.03 8.90 -14.55
N ALA A 254 15.86 9.64 -13.84
CA ALA A 254 16.24 10.98 -14.28
C ALA A 254 16.86 10.96 -15.69
N GLY A 255 16.53 11.96 -16.50
CA GLY A 255 17.04 12.14 -17.86
C GLY A 255 16.25 11.44 -18.97
N ILE A 256 15.21 10.67 -18.64
CA ILE A 256 14.30 10.11 -19.66
C ILE A 256 13.15 11.09 -19.95
N GLU A 257 12.73 11.17 -21.21
CA GLU A 257 11.53 11.93 -21.62
C GLU A 257 10.25 11.17 -21.23
N CYS A 258 9.22 11.90 -20.81
CA CYS A 258 7.92 11.31 -20.48
C CYS A 258 7.32 10.50 -21.64
N SER A 259 7.43 11.00 -22.87
CA SER A 259 6.95 10.32 -24.08
C SER A 259 7.61 8.97 -24.33
N LYS A 260 8.87 8.78 -23.89
CA LYS A 260 9.59 7.50 -23.99
C LYS A 260 9.07 6.46 -23.01
N ILE A 261 8.64 6.87 -21.82
CA ILE A 261 8.01 5.95 -20.86
C ILE A 261 6.66 5.49 -21.40
N ASP A 262 5.83 6.41 -21.91
CA ASP A 262 4.55 6.02 -22.54
C ASP A 262 4.77 5.09 -23.73
N GLN A 263 5.78 5.37 -24.57
CA GLN A 263 6.12 4.52 -25.69
C GLN A 263 6.46 3.09 -25.26
N VAL A 264 7.26 2.89 -24.20
CA VAL A 264 7.58 1.54 -23.67
C VAL A 264 6.31 0.76 -23.32
N VAL A 265 5.39 1.39 -22.61
CA VAL A 265 4.14 0.78 -22.17
C VAL A 265 3.22 0.49 -23.35
N ARG A 266 3.01 1.49 -24.21
CA ARG A 266 2.12 1.42 -25.38
C ARG A 266 2.59 0.41 -26.41
N ASP A 267 3.89 0.36 -26.70
CA ASP A 267 4.48 -0.60 -27.63
C ASP A 267 4.32 -2.04 -27.13
N TYR A 268 4.48 -2.28 -25.82
CA TYR A 268 4.26 -3.59 -25.23
C TYR A 268 2.79 -4.04 -25.35
N ILE A 269 1.83 -3.17 -25.00
CA ILE A 269 0.40 -3.45 -25.13
C ILE A 269 0.02 -3.70 -26.60
N GLN A 270 0.53 -2.86 -27.53
CA GLN A 270 0.33 -3.03 -28.96
C GLN A 270 0.87 -4.38 -29.45
N LYS A 271 2.08 -4.76 -29.03
CA LYS A 271 2.70 -6.06 -29.37
C LYS A 271 1.89 -7.25 -28.87
N LYS A 272 1.16 -7.10 -27.77
CA LYS A 272 0.23 -8.11 -27.24
C LYS A 272 -1.13 -8.13 -27.94
N GLY A 273 -1.35 -7.23 -28.90
CA GLY A 273 -2.57 -7.18 -29.71
C GLY A 273 -3.70 -6.37 -29.07
N TYR A 274 -3.40 -5.50 -28.10
CA TYR A 274 -4.40 -4.74 -27.34
C TYR A 274 -4.29 -3.22 -27.46
N GLY A 275 -3.46 -2.69 -28.38
CA GLY A 275 -3.18 -1.25 -28.40
C GLY A 275 -4.40 -0.36 -28.71
N GLU A 276 -5.37 -0.85 -29.51
CA GLU A 276 -6.64 -0.15 -29.74
C GLU A 276 -7.49 0.02 -28.47
N TYR A 277 -7.22 -0.77 -27.43
CA TYR A 277 -7.94 -0.76 -26.16
C TYR A 277 -7.21 0.02 -25.05
N PHE A 278 -6.05 0.63 -25.33
CA PHE A 278 -5.34 1.51 -24.41
C PHE A 278 -5.58 2.98 -24.76
N ALA A 279 -6.60 3.55 -24.12
CA ALA A 279 -7.26 4.79 -24.56
C ALA A 279 -6.71 6.10 -23.98
N HIS A 280 -5.80 6.05 -23.00
CA HIS A 280 -5.29 7.23 -22.28
C HIS A 280 -3.76 7.25 -22.19
N SER A 281 -3.22 8.29 -21.56
CA SER A 281 -1.80 8.40 -21.22
C SER A 281 -1.37 7.33 -20.23
N THR A 282 -0.08 7.03 -20.18
CA THR A 282 0.52 6.11 -19.21
C THR A 282 0.54 6.67 -17.79
N GLY A 283 0.38 7.98 -17.61
CA GLY A 283 0.27 8.62 -16.29
C GLY A 283 0.44 10.13 -16.33
N HIS A 284 0.63 10.73 -15.16
CA HIS A 284 0.77 12.17 -14.95
C HIS A 284 1.58 12.47 -13.68
N GLY A 285 1.97 13.72 -13.48
CA GLY A 285 2.52 14.20 -12.21
C GLY A 285 1.42 14.30 -11.17
N LEU A 286 1.79 14.18 -9.90
CA LEU A 286 0.90 14.45 -8.77
C LEU A 286 1.63 15.20 -7.66
N GLY A 287 0.88 15.86 -6.79
CA GLY A 287 1.41 16.71 -5.73
C GLY A 287 0.30 17.27 -4.85
N ILE A 288 0.11 18.58 -4.89
CA ILE A 288 -1.03 19.26 -4.25
C ILE A 288 -2.33 18.93 -4.99
N GLU A 289 -2.26 18.79 -6.31
CA GLU A 289 -3.33 18.29 -7.15
C GLU A 289 -3.03 16.84 -7.53
N VAL A 290 -4.09 16.07 -7.83
CA VAL A 290 -3.94 14.72 -8.35
C VAL A 290 -3.33 14.74 -9.76
N HIS A 291 -3.72 15.70 -10.60
CA HIS A 291 -3.19 15.86 -11.96
C HIS A 291 -2.36 17.15 -12.04
N GLU A 292 -1.04 17.00 -12.10
CA GLU A 292 -0.08 18.08 -12.32
C GLU A 292 0.88 17.73 -13.46
N ALA A 293 1.68 18.70 -13.91
CA ALA A 293 2.78 18.41 -14.83
C ALA A 293 3.84 17.50 -14.16
N PRO A 294 4.57 16.66 -14.93
CA PRO A 294 4.42 16.44 -16.37
C PRO A 294 3.32 15.44 -16.72
N SER A 295 3.00 15.26 -17.99
CA SER A 295 2.17 14.15 -18.46
C SER A 295 3.05 13.00 -18.96
N ILE A 296 2.76 11.76 -18.60
CA ILE A 296 3.41 10.56 -19.17
C ILE A 296 2.62 10.13 -20.39
N SER A 297 2.80 10.84 -21.50
CA SER A 297 2.04 10.63 -22.74
C SER A 297 2.90 10.81 -23.98
N VAL A 298 2.42 10.31 -25.13
CA VAL A 298 3.09 10.48 -26.44
C VAL A 298 3.35 11.93 -26.86
N ARG A 299 2.78 12.92 -26.16
CA ARG A 299 2.83 14.34 -26.54
C ARG A 299 3.71 15.19 -25.62
N ASP A 300 4.26 14.62 -24.55
CA ASP A 300 5.04 15.36 -23.56
C ASP A 300 6.49 14.87 -23.56
N ASP A 301 7.39 15.71 -24.07
CA ASP A 301 8.83 15.44 -24.10
C ASP A 301 9.55 16.04 -22.88
N THR A 302 8.83 16.36 -21.80
CA THR A 302 9.45 16.80 -20.55
C THR A 302 10.43 15.73 -20.05
N VAL A 303 11.67 16.16 -19.79
CA VAL A 303 12.72 15.29 -19.26
C VAL A 303 12.55 15.17 -17.74
N LEU A 304 12.41 13.93 -17.26
CA LEU A 304 12.24 13.65 -15.84
C LEU A 304 13.48 14.04 -15.03
N GLN A 305 13.24 14.63 -13.85
CA GLN A 305 14.27 15.06 -12.90
C GLN A 305 14.07 14.36 -11.56
N PRO A 306 15.15 14.14 -10.78
CA PRO A 306 15.03 13.62 -9.42
C PRO A 306 14.10 14.49 -8.58
N GLY A 307 13.22 13.87 -7.80
CA GLY A 307 12.23 14.57 -6.97
C GLY A 307 10.89 14.79 -7.67
N MET A 308 10.74 14.51 -8.96
CA MET A 308 9.40 14.43 -9.58
C MET A 308 8.65 13.21 -9.05
N VAL A 309 7.34 13.35 -8.85
CA VAL A 309 6.44 12.23 -8.51
C VAL A 309 5.39 12.12 -9.61
N ILE A 310 5.24 10.92 -10.17
CA ILE A 310 4.39 10.61 -11.32
C ILE A 310 3.61 9.30 -11.09
N THR A 311 2.48 9.13 -11.76
CA THR A 311 1.75 7.86 -11.85
C THR A 311 2.26 7.02 -13.02
N ILE A 312 2.16 5.70 -12.91
CA ILE A 312 2.30 4.75 -14.03
C ILE A 312 1.10 3.79 -14.01
N GLU A 313 0.12 4.06 -14.87
CA GLU A 313 -1.26 3.58 -14.79
C GLU A 313 -1.84 2.99 -16.11
N PRO A 314 -1.14 2.11 -16.84
CA PRO A 314 -1.73 1.55 -18.06
C PRO A 314 -3.05 0.83 -17.81
N GLY A 315 -3.92 0.87 -18.81
CA GLY A 315 -5.18 0.14 -18.80
C GLY A 315 -5.56 -0.45 -20.16
N ILE A 316 -6.30 -1.55 -20.12
CA ILE A 316 -6.93 -2.18 -21.29
C ILE A 316 -8.43 -2.27 -21.03
N TYR A 317 -9.22 -1.71 -21.94
CA TYR A 317 -10.68 -1.60 -21.81
C TYR A 317 -11.38 -2.21 -23.01
N ILE A 318 -11.99 -3.38 -22.84
CA ILE A 318 -12.69 -4.09 -23.91
C ILE A 318 -14.19 -3.87 -23.75
N PRO A 319 -14.85 -3.14 -24.68
CA PRO A 319 -16.28 -2.88 -24.62
C PRO A 319 -17.10 -4.16 -24.41
N GLU A 320 -18.14 -4.07 -23.58
CA GLU A 320 -19.03 -5.18 -23.23
C GLU A 320 -18.39 -6.38 -22.50
N LEU A 321 -17.07 -6.37 -22.27
CA LEU A 321 -16.37 -7.42 -21.54
C LEU A 321 -15.92 -6.96 -20.15
N GLY A 322 -15.23 -5.82 -20.09
CA GLY A 322 -14.62 -5.27 -18.89
C GLY A 322 -13.25 -4.67 -19.17
N GLY A 323 -12.50 -4.34 -18.12
CA GLY A 323 -11.18 -3.74 -18.25
C GLY A 323 -10.34 -3.90 -17.00
N VAL A 324 -9.05 -3.60 -17.15
CA VAL A 324 -8.05 -3.66 -16.09
C VAL A 324 -7.23 -2.39 -16.14
N ARG A 325 -6.98 -1.78 -14.98
CA ARG A 325 -5.98 -0.75 -14.76
C ARG A 325 -5.20 -1.07 -13.50
N ILE A 326 -3.90 -0.83 -13.52
CA ILE A 326 -3.01 -1.00 -12.37
C ILE A 326 -2.12 0.23 -12.36
N GLU A 327 -2.00 0.88 -11.21
CA GLU A 327 -1.34 2.17 -11.09
C GLU A 327 -0.48 2.27 -9.84
N ASP A 328 0.66 2.93 -9.94
CA ASP A 328 1.44 3.29 -8.76
C ASP A 328 1.96 4.72 -8.83
N ASP A 329 2.09 5.31 -7.64
CA ASP A 329 2.82 6.55 -7.40
C ASP A 329 4.33 6.26 -7.38
N VAL A 330 5.08 6.93 -8.26
CA VAL A 330 6.49 6.69 -8.50
C VAL A 330 7.29 7.98 -8.28
N LEU A 331 8.21 7.96 -7.31
CA LEU A 331 9.20 9.02 -7.13
C LEU A 331 10.38 8.78 -8.06
N VAL A 332 10.70 9.75 -8.91
CA VAL A 332 11.88 9.73 -9.77
C VAL A 332 13.13 9.98 -8.93
N THR A 333 14.11 9.10 -9.03
CA THR A 333 15.43 9.24 -8.39
C THR A 333 16.51 9.46 -9.43
N LYS A 334 17.74 9.76 -8.99
CA LYS A 334 18.89 9.99 -9.88
C LYS A 334 19.16 8.80 -10.81
N ASN A 335 18.99 7.58 -10.32
CA ASN A 335 19.39 6.35 -11.03
C ASN A 335 18.22 5.40 -11.31
N GLY A 336 16.98 5.82 -11.07
CA GLY A 336 15.81 4.96 -11.18
C GLY A 336 14.58 5.59 -10.53
N TYR A 337 13.90 4.80 -9.71
CA TYR A 337 12.65 5.17 -9.07
C TYR A 337 12.52 4.62 -7.64
N GLU A 338 11.62 5.20 -6.85
CA GLU A 338 11.09 4.64 -5.60
C GLU A 338 9.57 4.50 -5.75
N LEU A 339 9.03 3.34 -5.37
CA LEU A 339 7.59 3.12 -5.32
C LEU A 339 7.04 3.65 -4.00
N LEU A 340 6.08 4.59 -4.08
CA LEU A 340 5.42 5.15 -2.92
C LEU A 340 4.24 4.29 -2.49
N THR A 341 3.45 3.79 -3.44
CA THR A 341 2.41 2.77 -3.22
C THR A 341 3.01 1.36 -3.24
N LYS A 342 2.64 0.54 -2.25
CA LYS A 342 3.28 -0.76 -1.96
C LYS A 342 2.31 -1.93 -2.02
N SER A 343 1.02 -1.69 -2.20
CA SER A 343 0.04 -2.76 -2.34
C SER A 343 0.35 -3.67 -3.54
N PRO A 344 0.09 -4.99 -3.41
CA PRO A 344 0.44 -5.96 -4.44
C PRO A 344 -0.28 -5.67 -5.77
N ARG A 345 0.40 -5.99 -6.88
CA ARG A 345 -0.12 -5.89 -8.25
C ARG A 345 -0.63 -7.23 -8.80
N GLU A 346 -0.61 -8.27 -7.97
CA GLU A 346 -1.12 -9.58 -8.35
C GLU A 346 -2.64 -9.60 -8.36
N LEU A 347 -3.22 -10.43 -9.23
CA LEU A 347 -4.67 -10.60 -9.27
C LEU A 347 -5.13 -11.29 -7.98
N ILE A 348 -5.69 -10.50 -7.08
CA ILE A 348 -6.23 -10.99 -5.82
C ILE A 348 -7.66 -11.48 -6.03
N PHE A 349 -7.92 -12.67 -5.50
CA PHE A 349 -9.25 -13.20 -5.31
C PHE A 349 -9.63 -13.03 -3.84
N VAL A 350 -10.58 -12.14 -3.58
CA VAL A 350 -11.10 -11.93 -2.24
C VAL A 350 -12.00 -13.11 -1.88
N ASP A 351 -11.51 -13.92 -0.95
CA ASP A 351 -12.27 -15.03 -0.40
C ASP A 351 -13.49 -14.53 0.36
N LYS A 352 -14.59 -15.27 0.22
CA LYS A 352 -15.82 -14.94 0.93
C LYS A 352 -15.51 -14.87 2.43
N VAL A 353 -15.72 -13.71 3.05
CA VAL A 353 -16.10 -13.67 4.46
C VAL A 353 -17.50 -14.26 4.54
N ILE A 354 -17.60 -15.59 4.50
CA ILE A 354 -18.88 -16.25 4.71
C ILE A 354 -19.19 -16.09 6.20
N ALA A 355 -20.10 -15.17 6.51
CA ALA A 355 -20.91 -15.27 7.71
C ALA A 355 -21.78 -16.53 7.57
N MET A 356 -21.18 -17.71 7.79
CA MET A 356 -21.80 -18.98 7.48
C MET A 356 -22.64 -19.44 8.67
N ARG A 357 -23.95 -19.16 8.62
CA ARG A 357 -24.93 -20.12 9.15
C ARG A 357 -24.82 -21.37 8.27
N VAL A 358 -24.34 -22.45 8.87
CA VAL A 358 -24.10 -23.73 8.21
C VAL A 358 -25.42 -24.32 7.68
N SER A 359 -25.50 -24.61 6.38
CA SER A 359 -26.36 -25.67 5.87
C SER A 359 -25.53 -26.64 5.02
N LYS A 360 -25.66 -27.93 5.31
CA LYS A 360 -24.94 -29.04 4.67
C LYS A 360 -25.52 -29.30 3.28
N LYS A 361 -24.71 -29.29 2.22
CA LYS A 361 -24.71 -30.30 1.13
C LYS A 361 -23.64 -30.01 0.06
N GLY A 362 -22.84 -31.04 -0.26
CA GLY A 362 -22.26 -31.34 -1.57
C GLY A 362 -21.00 -30.57 -2.00
N LEU A 363 -19.84 -31.22 -1.92
CA LEU A 363 -18.64 -30.85 -2.69
C LEU A 363 -18.36 -31.98 -3.69
N ASP A 364 -18.21 -31.59 -4.95
CA ASP A 364 -18.21 -32.43 -6.16
C ASP A 364 -16.78 -32.84 -6.56
N GLU A 365 -16.60 -34.07 -7.05
CA GLU A 365 -15.32 -34.81 -7.18
C GLU A 365 -14.33 -34.33 -8.27
N LYS A 366 -14.57 -33.17 -8.92
CA LYS A 366 -13.79 -32.76 -10.11
C LYS A 366 -12.47 -32.04 -9.83
N VAL A 367 -12.19 -31.60 -8.60
CA VAL A 367 -11.03 -30.76 -8.27
C VAL A 367 -9.70 -31.54 -8.15
N LEU A 368 -9.73 -32.87 -8.10
CA LEU A 368 -8.55 -33.68 -7.78
C LEU A 368 -7.62 -34.05 -8.97
N LYS A 369 -7.82 -33.51 -10.18
CA LYS A 369 -7.10 -33.98 -11.39
C LYS A 369 -6.02 -33.06 -11.99
N GLN A 370 -5.63 -31.95 -11.36
CA GLN A 370 -4.74 -30.94 -12.00
C GLN A 370 -3.38 -30.70 -11.32
N ALA A 371 -2.90 -31.61 -10.47
CA ALA A 371 -1.61 -31.47 -9.78
C ALA A 371 -0.48 -32.33 -10.42
N ASP A 372 -0.16 -32.11 -11.70
CA ASP A 372 1.05 -32.68 -12.32
C ASP A 372 1.62 -31.69 -13.36
N CYS A 373 2.51 -30.78 -12.95
CA CYS A 373 3.27 -29.91 -13.86
C CYS A 373 4.77 -30.04 -13.60
N ARG A 374 5.47 -30.70 -14.52
CA ARG A 374 6.90 -31.08 -14.45
C ARG A 374 7.89 -30.00 -14.94
N HIS A 375 7.55 -28.71 -14.84
CA HIS A 375 8.32 -27.65 -15.54
C HIS A 375 9.02 -26.61 -14.67
N CYS A 376 9.04 -26.75 -13.34
CA CYS A 376 9.81 -25.85 -12.48
C CYS A 376 11.14 -26.51 -12.07
N GLN A 377 12.27 -26.04 -12.64
CA GLN A 377 13.60 -26.42 -12.17
C GLN A 377 13.87 -25.81 -10.77
N PRO A 378 14.49 -26.56 -9.84
CA PRO A 378 14.69 -26.11 -8.46
C PRO A 378 15.73 -24.98 -8.33
N TRP A 379 15.46 -24.08 -7.39
CA TRP A 379 16.27 -22.92 -7.02
C TRP A 379 17.64 -23.33 -6.42
N LYS A 380 18.72 -22.61 -6.76
CA LYS A 380 20.09 -22.86 -6.23
C LYS A 380 20.53 -21.73 -5.28
N PHE A 381 21.05 -22.08 -4.11
CA PHE A 381 21.49 -21.13 -3.06
C PHE A 381 22.88 -20.51 -3.35
N PRO A 382 23.13 -19.26 -2.91
CA PRO A 382 24.42 -18.59 -3.11
C PRO A 382 25.42 -18.98 -2.01
N ASN A 383 26.21 -20.03 -2.24
CA ASN A 383 27.54 -20.34 -1.68
C ASN A 383 27.91 -21.80 -2.00
N ASP A 384 27.94 -22.12 -3.30
CA ASP A 384 28.21 -23.45 -3.83
C ASP A 384 29.73 -23.65 -4.03
N ASN A 385 30.42 -24.12 -2.98
CA ASN A 385 31.84 -24.48 -3.02
C ASN A 385 32.08 -25.93 -3.52
N GLY A 386 31.16 -26.50 -4.31
CA GLY A 386 31.35 -27.81 -4.94
C GLY A 386 31.13 -29.02 -4.02
N THR A 387 30.73 -28.81 -2.76
CA THR A 387 30.06 -29.86 -1.98
C THR A 387 28.60 -29.91 -2.40
N ASP A 388 28.14 -31.07 -2.86
CA ASP A 388 26.74 -31.37 -3.17
C ASP A 388 25.85 -31.23 -1.91
N CYS A 389 25.52 -29.99 -1.56
CA CYS A 389 24.64 -29.66 -0.43
C CYS A 389 23.22 -30.18 -0.63
N SER A 390 22.85 -30.61 -1.85
CA SER A 390 21.54 -31.20 -2.15
C SER A 390 21.32 -32.54 -1.44
N LYS A 391 22.39 -33.22 -1.00
CA LYS A 391 22.32 -34.42 -0.16
C LYS A 391 22.31 -34.14 1.33
N GLN A 392 22.65 -32.93 1.76
CA GLN A 392 22.86 -32.61 3.18
C GLN A 392 21.61 -32.01 3.83
N TYR A 393 20.72 -31.38 3.05
CA TYR A 393 19.49 -30.77 3.56
C TYR A 393 18.29 -31.18 2.71
N LYS A 394 17.42 -32.04 3.26
CA LYS A 394 16.11 -32.34 2.67
C LYS A 394 15.24 -31.09 2.81
N LEU A 395 14.84 -30.46 1.71
CA LEU A 395 13.92 -29.32 1.75
C LEU A 395 12.58 -29.78 2.35
N ILE A 396 12.17 -29.09 3.42
CA ILE A 396 10.90 -29.33 4.11
C ILE A 396 9.96 -28.17 3.78
N ILE A 397 8.82 -28.48 3.18
CA ILE A 397 7.76 -27.53 2.82
C ILE A 397 6.61 -27.74 3.79
N GLY A 398 6.32 -26.71 4.59
CA GLY A 398 5.31 -26.75 5.65
C GLY A 398 4.09 -25.88 5.37
N ARG A 399 2.93 -26.26 5.94
CA ARG A 399 1.70 -25.44 5.93
C ARG A 399 1.21 -25.16 7.36
N HIS A 400 0.78 -23.93 7.61
CA HIS A 400 0.04 -23.58 8.82
C HIS A 400 -1.39 -24.11 8.74
N VAL A 401 -1.78 -24.96 9.70
CA VAL A 401 -3.09 -25.61 9.72
C VAL A 401 -3.77 -25.45 11.09
N PRO A 402 -5.03 -24.98 11.14
CA PRO A 402 -5.77 -24.87 12.39
C PRO A 402 -6.35 -26.22 12.81
N VAL A 403 -6.21 -26.59 14.09
CA VAL A 403 -6.91 -27.76 14.65
C VAL A 403 -8.26 -27.32 15.23
N LYS A 404 -9.21 -26.99 14.35
CA LYS A 404 -10.61 -26.62 14.70
C LYS A 404 -11.59 -27.72 14.26
N SER A 405 -12.86 -27.66 14.69
CA SER A 405 -13.90 -28.54 14.12
C SER A 405 -14.19 -28.06 12.69
N PRO A 406 -14.22 -28.91 11.65
CA PRO A 406 -14.16 -30.39 11.65
C PRO A 406 -12.74 -31.00 11.51
N HIS A 407 -11.70 -30.19 11.36
CA HIS A 407 -10.28 -30.56 11.13
C HIS A 407 -9.57 -31.08 12.40
N SER A 408 -9.94 -32.27 12.89
CA SER A 408 -9.12 -33.06 13.85
C SER A 408 -7.66 -33.20 13.40
N LEU A 409 -6.71 -33.62 14.26
CA LEU A 409 -5.29 -33.78 13.85
C LEU A 409 -5.08 -34.55 12.53
N PRO A 410 -5.78 -35.67 12.26
CA PRO A 410 -5.68 -36.34 10.95
C PRO A 410 -6.12 -35.46 9.77
N GLY A 411 -7.11 -34.61 9.98
CA GLY A 411 -7.59 -33.66 8.97
C GLY A 411 -6.59 -32.55 8.67
N ALA A 412 -5.86 -32.08 9.68
CA ALA A 412 -4.79 -31.11 9.52
C ALA A 412 -3.63 -31.66 8.66
N VAL A 413 -3.29 -32.94 8.84
CA VAL A 413 -2.28 -33.63 8.00
C VAL A 413 -2.77 -33.77 6.56
N LYS A 414 -4.02 -34.20 6.36
CA LYS A 414 -4.62 -34.33 5.02
C LYS A 414 -4.68 -33.00 4.29
N GLU A 415 -5.00 -31.93 5.01
CA GLU A 415 -4.98 -30.58 4.46
C GLU A 415 -3.56 -30.21 4.03
N ALA A 416 -2.57 -30.26 4.93
CA ALA A 416 -1.18 -29.91 4.60
C ALA A 416 -0.66 -30.71 3.40
N TRP A 417 -0.84 -32.03 3.43
CA TRP A 417 -0.45 -32.92 2.33
C TRP A 417 -1.15 -32.57 1.01
N GLY A 418 -2.42 -32.18 1.05
CA GLY A 418 -3.18 -31.76 -0.13
C GLY A 418 -2.58 -30.56 -0.88
N TYR A 419 -1.71 -29.79 -0.22
CA TYR A 419 -0.94 -28.69 -0.84
C TYR A 419 0.50 -29.08 -1.20
N GLY A 420 0.84 -30.38 -1.17
CA GLY A 420 2.19 -30.87 -1.43
C GLY A 420 3.17 -30.64 -0.28
N ALA A 421 2.67 -30.27 0.91
CA ALA A 421 3.52 -30.08 2.08
C ALA A 421 3.98 -31.43 2.65
N ASN A 422 5.24 -31.49 3.08
CA ASN A 422 5.84 -32.63 3.80
C ASN A 422 6.15 -32.29 5.27
N ALA A 423 5.60 -31.17 5.74
CA ALA A 423 5.56 -30.68 7.10
C ALA A 423 4.27 -29.92 7.37
N LEU A 424 3.96 -29.69 8.65
CA LEU A 424 2.86 -28.82 9.03
C LEU A 424 3.10 -28.14 10.37
N MET A 425 2.54 -26.95 10.49
CA MET A 425 2.53 -26.22 11.74
C MET A 425 1.09 -26.12 12.27
N ILE A 426 0.86 -26.70 13.43
CA ILE A 426 -0.43 -26.77 14.09
C ILE A 426 -0.62 -25.53 14.96
N TYR A 427 -1.62 -24.70 14.63
CA TYR A 427 -1.95 -23.53 15.43
C TYR A 427 -2.93 -23.88 16.56
N LEU A 428 -2.51 -23.63 17.80
CA LEU A 428 -3.38 -23.69 18.97
C LEU A 428 -4.23 -22.40 19.00
N GLY A 429 -5.54 -22.51 18.76
CA GLY A 429 -6.44 -21.35 18.62
C GLY A 429 -6.36 -20.28 19.73
N ALA A 430 -6.95 -19.11 19.47
CA ALA A 430 -6.87 -17.94 20.35
C ALA A 430 -7.29 -18.22 21.81
N PRO A 431 -6.69 -17.56 22.82
CA PRO A 431 -6.91 -17.81 24.25
C PRO A 431 -8.35 -17.68 24.75
N GLN A 432 -9.25 -17.08 23.96
CA GLN A 432 -10.62 -16.76 24.38
C GLN A 432 -11.58 -17.96 24.45
N ASN A 433 -11.17 -19.14 23.96
CA ASN A 433 -11.90 -20.39 24.18
C ASN A 433 -11.24 -21.19 25.32
N SER A 434 -11.76 -21.05 26.53
CA SER A 434 -11.21 -21.66 27.75
C SER A 434 -11.33 -23.19 27.81
N ARG A 435 -12.08 -23.84 26.91
CA ARG A 435 -12.18 -25.31 26.85
C ARG A 435 -11.17 -25.90 25.87
N ARG A 436 -10.15 -26.54 26.43
CA ARG A 436 -9.24 -27.41 25.69
C ARG A 436 -9.95 -28.73 25.37
N ARG A 437 -9.82 -29.21 24.14
CA ARG A 437 -10.35 -30.54 23.78
C ARG A 437 -9.64 -31.64 24.58
N PRO A 438 -10.32 -32.66 25.07
CA PRO A 438 -9.70 -33.90 25.53
C PRO A 438 -8.77 -34.51 24.47
N LEU A 439 -7.77 -35.29 24.88
CA LEU A 439 -6.85 -35.96 23.95
C LEU A 439 -7.54 -36.99 23.06
N ALA A 440 -8.53 -37.70 23.61
CA ALA A 440 -9.36 -38.65 22.87
C ALA A 440 -10.02 -38.01 21.62
N GLU A 441 -10.41 -36.74 21.71
CA GLU A 441 -11.03 -36.01 20.58
C GLU A 441 -10.03 -35.60 19.49
N LEU A 442 -8.73 -35.66 19.76
CA LEU A 442 -7.70 -35.34 18.77
C LEU A 442 -7.39 -36.51 17.82
N LYS A 443 -7.89 -37.73 18.10
CA LYS A 443 -7.69 -38.93 17.27
C LYS A 443 -6.19 -39.19 16.97
N ILE A 444 -5.38 -39.31 18.02
CA ILE A 444 -3.92 -39.41 17.94
C ILE A 444 -3.47 -40.60 17.08
N ASP A 445 -4.09 -41.77 17.25
CA ASP A 445 -3.71 -42.96 16.45
C ASP A 445 -3.98 -42.73 14.97
N GLY A 446 -5.18 -42.23 14.63
CA GLY A 446 -5.49 -41.85 13.25
C GLY A 446 -4.62 -40.72 12.71
N PHE A 447 -4.06 -39.87 13.58
CA PHE A 447 -3.12 -38.83 13.17
C PHE A 447 -1.78 -39.43 12.79
N LYS A 448 -1.25 -40.34 13.61
CA LYS A 448 -0.01 -41.07 13.31
C LYS A 448 -0.15 -41.92 12.05
N THR A 449 -1.25 -42.66 11.91
CA THR A 449 -1.54 -43.44 10.68
C THR A 449 -1.53 -42.57 9.43
N VAL A 450 -2.18 -41.39 9.48
CA VAL A 450 -2.24 -40.49 8.32
C VAL A 450 -0.89 -39.85 8.02
N LEU A 451 -0.07 -39.54 9.03
CA LEU A 451 1.31 -39.07 8.81
C LEU A 451 2.13 -40.11 8.04
N ASP A 452 2.08 -41.36 8.49
CA ASP A 452 2.80 -42.48 7.86
C ASP A 452 2.31 -42.71 6.42
N GLU A 453 0.99 -42.77 6.21
CA GLU A 453 0.38 -42.90 4.88
C GLU A 453 0.79 -41.79 3.90
N LYS A 454 1.03 -40.57 4.42
CA LYS A 454 1.37 -39.39 3.63
C LYS A 454 2.87 -39.12 3.53
N GLY A 455 3.70 -39.96 4.16
CA GLY A 455 5.15 -39.79 4.17
C GLY A 455 5.60 -38.50 4.88
N ILE A 456 4.81 -38.00 5.83
CA ILE A 456 5.14 -36.82 6.64
C ILE A 456 5.74 -37.32 7.95
N ASP A 457 7.03 -37.04 8.16
CA ASP A 457 7.69 -37.35 9.43
C ASP A 457 7.02 -36.57 10.57
N ILE A 458 6.70 -37.23 11.67
CA ILE A 458 6.14 -36.57 12.87
C ILE A 458 7.07 -35.48 13.42
N ASN A 459 8.39 -35.59 13.21
CA ASN A 459 9.36 -34.57 13.58
C ASN A 459 9.22 -33.29 12.73
N ASN A 460 8.55 -33.36 11.58
CA ASN A 460 8.20 -32.23 10.72
C ASN A 460 6.85 -31.59 11.10
N VAL A 461 6.25 -32.03 12.21
CA VAL A 461 5.04 -31.44 12.77
C VAL A 461 5.40 -30.52 13.91
N VAL A 462 5.16 -29.22 13.72
CA VAL A 462 5.49 -28.16 14.67
C VAL A 462 4.21 -27.66 15.33
N VAL A 463 4.24 -27.37 16.62
CA VAL A 463 3.10 -26.76 17.32
C VAL A 463 3.39 -25.29 17.55
N HIS A 464 2.51 -24.41 17.11
CA HIS A 464 2.63 -22.97 17.28
C HIS A 464 1.68 -22.48 18.36
N GLY A 465 2.24 -21.85 19.40
CA GLY A 465 1.49 -21.26 20.50
C GLY A 465 0.82 -19.92 20.14
N PRO A 466 -0.22 -19.46 20.84
CA PRO A 466 -0.79 -18.14 20.62
C PRO A 466 0.18 -17.03 21.11
N TYR A 467 0.05 -15.82 20.56
CA TYR A 467 0.87 -14.62 20.82
C TYR A 467 1.10 -14.25 22.30
N VAL A 468 0.25 -14.72 23.23
CA VAL A 468 0.39 -14.50 24.68
C VAL A 468 0.45 -15.86 25.38
N VAL A 469 1.65 -16.44 25.48
CA VAL A 469 1.86 -17.68 26.24
C VAL A 469 2.24 -17.33 27.67
N ASN A 470 1.45 -17.80 28.64
CA ASN A 470 1.93 -17.94 30.01
C ASN A 470 2.95 -19.10 30.03
N LEU A 471 4.24 -18.75 30.08
CA LEU A 471 5.36 -19.70 30.08
C LEU A 471 5.36 -20.64 31.30
N ALA A 472 4.61 -20.33 32.37
CA ALA A 472 4.42 -21.24 33.50
C ALA A 472 3.42 -22.39 33.21
N ASN A 473 2.75 -22.39 32.06
CA ASN A 473 1.73 -23.37 31.73
C ASN A 473 2.29 -24.61 31.00
N THR A 474 2.88 -25.52 31.78
CA THR A 474 3.54 -26.73 31.26
C THR A 474 2.59 -27.80 30.71
N SER A 475 1.28 -27.65 30.94
CA SER A 475 0.28 -28.61 30.47
C SER A 475 0.16 -28.69 28.93
N LYS A 476 0.63 -27.67 28.19
CA LYS A 476 0.71 -27.75 26.72
C LYS A 476 1.85 -28.65 26.26
N VAL A 477 2.97 -28.59 26.95
CA VAL A 477 4.18 -29.35 26.64
C VAL A 477 3.99 -30.82 26.97
N ALA A 478 3.47 -31.14 28.16
CA ALA A 478 3.12 -32.52 28.53
C ALA A 478 2.17 -33.16 27.50
N ARG A 479 1.21 -32.38 26.98
CA ARG A 479 0.27 -32.83 25.95
C ARG A 479 0.95 -33.09 24.59
N MET A 480 1.96 -32.30 24.23
CA MET A 480 2.73 -32.51 23.01
C MET A 480 3.54 -33.81 23.10
N GLU A 481 4.16 -34.06 24.25
CA GLU A 481 4.90 -35.30 24.51
C GLU A 481 4.00 -36.53 24.40
N GLU A 482 2.77 -36.45 24.94
CA GLU A 482 1.78 -37.52 24.84
C GLU A 482 1.34 -37.81 23.38
N ILE A 483 1.32 -36.78 22.53
CA ILE A 483 1.05 -36.95 21.09
C ILE A 483 2.30 -37.47 20.34
N GLY A 484 3.50 -37.19 20.86
CA GLY A 484 4.79 -37.48 20.23
C GLY A 484 5.38 -36.32 19.43
N LEU A 485 4.90 -35.09 19.65
CA LEU A 485 5.38 -33.88 18.99
C LEU A 485 6.54 -33.25 19.75
N LYS A 486 7.55 -32.79 19.02
CA LYS A 486 8.83 -32.37 19.63
C LYS A 486 9.12 -30.88 19.53
N THR A 487 8.52 -30.13 18.62
CA THR A 487 8.88 -28.71 18.43
C THR A 487 7.72 -27.80 18.79
N PHE A 488 7.96 -26.89 19.73
CA PHE A 488 7.01 -25.85 20.13
C PHE A 488 7.53 -24.48 19.73
N VAL A 489 6.82 -23.80 18.83
CA VAL A 489 7.09 -22.42 18.42
C VAL A 489 6.33 -21.48 19.34
N LEU A 490 7.06 -20.49 19.86
CA LEU A 490 6.49 -19.45 20.69
C LEU A 490 7.10 -18.08 20.38
N HIS A 491 6.27 -17.08 20.64
CA HIS A 491 6.64 -15.68 20.61
C HIS A 491 7.24 -15.34 21.97
N PRO A 492 8.41 -14.67 22.05
CA PRO A 492 9.05 -14.35 23.33
C PRO A 492 8.17 -13.48 24.24
N GLY A 493 7.26 -12.69 23.64
CA GLY A 493 6.15 -12.07 24.35
C GLY A 493 6.24 -10.55 24.37
N SER A 494 5.78 -9.94 25.47
CA SER A 494 5.76 -8.49 25.66
C SER A 494 6.28 -8.13 27.05
N ALA A 495 7.09 -7.08 27.11
CA ALA A 495 7.55 -6.42 28.31
C ALA A 495 6.42 -5.70 29.07
N VAL A 496 5.30 -5.41 28.40
CA VAL A 496 4.16 -4.66 28.95
C VAL A 496 4.63 -3.31 29.53
N ASN A 497 4.89 -3.25 30.85
CA ASN A 497 5.34 -2.07 31.61
C ASN A 497 6.67 -2.29 32.35
N THR A 498 7.39 -3.36 32.03
CA THR A 498 8.67 -3.75 32.68
C THR A 498 9.84 -3.41 31.75
N PRO A 499 11.03 -3.05 32.27
CA PRO A 499 12.21 -2.88 31.42
C PRO A 499 12.49 -4.10 30.55
N THR A 500 12.90 -3.88 29.30
CA THR A 500 13.11 -4.94 28.30
C THR A 500 14.04 -6.05 28.78
N GLU A 501 15.16 -5.72 29.43
CA GLU A 501 16.10 -6.73 29.93
C GLU A 501 15.50 -7.61 31.04
N GLU A 502 14.68 -7.03 31.91
CA GLU A 502 13.98 -7.78 32.95
C GLU A 502 12.91 -8.69 32.33
N ALA A 503 12.18 -8.20 31.33
CA ALA A 503 11.24 -9.01 30.57
C ALA A 503 11.93 -10.19 29.85
N LEU A 504 13.07 -9.96 29.19
CA LEU A 504 13.88 -11.02 28.57
C LEU A 504 14.37 -12.04 29.61
N THR A 505 14.76 -11.58 30.80
CA THR A 505 15.14 -12.46 31.92
C THR A 505 13.98 -13.35 32.38
N GLN A 506 12.75 -12.81 32.43
CA GLN A 506 11.56 -13.60 32.75
C GLN A 506 11.25 -14.63 31.66
N VAL A 507 11.47 -14.30 30.39
CA VAL A 507 11.34 -15.25 29.27
C VAL A 507 12.31 -16.42 29.45
N VAL A 508 13.58 -16.14 29.78
CA VAL A 508 14.59 -17.18 30.07
C VAL A 508 14.14 -18.10 31.21
N LYS A 509 13.66 -17.54 32.32
CA LYS A 509 13.15 -18.33 33.46
C LYS A 509 11.98 -19.23 33.06
N GLY A 510 11.04 -18.69 32.28
CA GLY A 510 9.89 -19.45 31.79
C GLY A 510 10.31 -20.61 30.88
N ILE A 511 11.27 -20.37 29.99
CA ILE A 511 11.84 -21.41 29.11
C ILE A 511 12.53 -22.50 29.93
N ASN A 512 13.38 -22.14 30.90
CA ASN A 512 14.06 -23.12 31.75
C ASN A 512 13.04 -23.98 32.52
N LEU A 513 12.00 -23.38 33.09
CA LEU A 513 10.94 -24.11 33.79
C LEU A 513 10.20 -25.11 32.88
N VAL A 514 9.99 -24.74 31.62
CA VAL A 514 9.35 -25.63 30.63
C VAL A 514 10.27 -26.80 30.28
N LEU A 515 11.55 -26.52 30.02
CA LEU A 515 12.54 -27.53 29.65
C LEU A 515 12.96 -28.43 30.80
N GLU A 516 12.84 -27.98 32.05
CA GLU A 516 13.04 -28.82 33.24
C GLU A 516 11.92 -29.87 33.38
N LYS A 517 10.69 -29.50 33.00
CA LYS A 517 9.52 -30.38 33.10
C LYS A 517 9.25 -31.23 31.85
N SER A 518 10.08 -31.09 30.81
CA SER A 518 9.97 -31.86 29.56
C SER A 518 11.32 -32.41 29.15
N SER A 519 11.38 -33.70 28.83
CA SER A 519 12.63 -34.34 28.39
C SER A 519 12.81 -34.34 26.87
N THR A 520 11.76 -34.06 26.10
CA THR A 520 11.79 -34.29 24.64
C THR A 520 11.48 -33.07 23.77
N VAL A 521 10.87 -32.00 24.33
CA VAL A 521 10.46 -30.83 23.55
C VAL A 521 11.61 -29.85 23.28
N ARG A 522 11.67 -29.32 22.06
CA ARG A 522 12.50 -28.20 21.65
C ARG A 522 11.63 -26.96 21.52
N ILE A 523 12.19 -25.81 21.85
CA ILE A 523 11.52 -24.52 21.71
C ILE A 523 12.13 -23.79 20.51
N ALA A 524 11.29 -23.31 19.61
CA ALA A 524 11.72 -22.41 18.54
C ALA A 524 11.15 -21.01 18.80
N LEU A 525 12.04 -20.02 18.90
CA LEU A 525 11.68 -18.64 19.17
C LEU A 525 11.37 -17.92 17.85
N GLU A 526 10.19 -17.34 17.75
CA GLU A 526 9.78 -16.55 16.59
C GLU A 526 10.04 -15.07 16.82
N THR A 527 10.65 -14.39 15.83
CA THR A 527 10.89 -12.95 15.89
C THR A 527 9.58 -12.17 15.84
N MET A 528 9.43 -11.17 16.70
CA MET A 528 8.25 -10.29 16.72
C MET A 528 8.40 -9.11 15.73
N CYS A 529 7.32 -8.68 15.09
CA CYS A 529 7.34 -7.57 14.11
C CYS A 529 7.53 -6.15 14.71
N GLY A 530 8.02 -6.04 15.95
CA GLY A 530 8.55 -4.80 16.52
C GLY A 530 7.51 -3.76 16.95
N ARG A 531 6.28 -4.15 17.30
CA ARG A 531 5.24 -3.18 17.71
C ARG A 531 5.14 -3.03 19.23
N GLY A 532 5.25 -1.80 19.73
CA GLY A 532 4.95 -1.46 21.12
C GLY A 532 5.96 -2.05 22.12
N SER A 533 5.48 -2.77 23.13
CA SER A 533 6.29 -3.35 24.22
C SER A 533 6.69 -4.80 23.96
N GLU A 534 6.73 -5.26 22.72
CA GLU A 534 7.15 -6.62 22.37
C GLU A 534 8.63 -6.90 22.71
N VAL A 535 8.95 -8.15 23.04
CA VAL A 535 10.33 -8.63 23.24
C VAL A 535 10.64 -9.75 22.26
N GLY A 536 11.92 -9.89 21.89
CA GLY A 536 12.34 -10.76 20.79
C GLY A 536 12.10 -10.14 19.41
N ILE A 537 12.19 -8.82 19.31
CA ILE A 537 11.92 -8.06 18.06
C ILE A 537 13.10 -8.06 17.09
N ASN A 538 14.28 -8.47 17.54
CA ASN A 538 15.50 -8.57 16.75
C ASN A 538 16.36 -9.76 17.18
N PHE A 539 17.37 -10.09 16.38
CA PHE A 539 18.23 -11.24 16.66
C PHE A 539 19.12 -11.04 17.88
N GLU A 540 19.43 -9.80 18.28
CA GLU A 540 20.18 -9.51 19.51
C GLU A 540 19.40 -9.93 20.75
N GLN A 541 18.09 -9.67 20.79
CA GLN A 541 17.22 -10.09 21.89
C GLN A 541 16.99 -11.60 21.89
N LEU A 542 16.85 -12.24 20.73
CA LEU A 542 16.79 -13.70 20.66
C LEU A 542 18.09 -14.35 21.13
N LYS A 543 19.24 -13.79 20.71
CA LYS A 543 20.55 -14.20 21.18
C LYS A 543 20.67 -14.05 22.70
N TYR A 544 20.19 -12.94 23.26
CA TYR A 544 20.19 -12.72 24.71
C TYR A 544 19.48 -13.85 25.45
N ILE A 545 18.31 -14.27 24.97
CA ILE A 545 17.52 -15.37 25.55
C ILE A 545 18.28 -16.69 25.40
N ILE A 546 18.70 -17.05 24.18
CA ILE A 546 19.34 -18.33 23.87
C ILE A 546 20.62 -18.52 24.69
N ASP A 547 21.45 -17.48 24.83
CA ASP A 547 22.72 -17.56 25.57
C ASP A 547 22.53 -17.84 27.07
N ARG A 548 21.33 -17.57 27.62
CA ARG A 548 21.03 -17.63 29.06
C ARG A 548 20.08 -18.77 29.44
N VAL A 549 19.55 -19.51 28.47
CA VAL A 549 18.80 -20.75 28.72
C VAL A 549 19.80 -21.85 29.04
N GLU A 550 19.51 -22.66 30.06
CA GLU A 550 20.43 -23.71 30.54
C GLU A 550 20.60 -24.82 29.50
N GLN A 551 19.50 -25.26 28.91
CA GLN A 551 19.43 -26.30 27.87
C GLN A 551 19.36 -25.67 26.47
N LYS A 552 20.29 -24.76 26.15
CA LYS A 552 20.25 -23.95 24.91
C LYS A 552 20.32 -24.78 23.62
N GLU A 553 20.86 -25.99 23.66
CA GLU A 553 20.86 -26.95 22.56
C GLU A 553 19.45 -27.42 22.15
N ARG A 554 18.45 -27.20 23.02
CA ARG A 554 17.03 -27.45 22.74
C ARG A 554 16.28 -26.20 22.29
N ILE A 555 17.00 -25.10 22.02
CA ILE A 555 16.42 -23.86 21.50
C ILE A 555 16.81 -23.64 20.05
N GLY A 556 15.82 -23.29 19.22
CA GLY A 556 15.99 -22.84 17.85
C GLY A 556 15.34 -21.48 17.61
N VAL A 557 15.44 -20.99 16.38
CA VAL A 557 14.72 -19.80 15.89
C VAL A 557 13.78 -20.27 14.79
N CYS A 558 12.51 -19.83 14.85
CA CYS A 558 11.49 -20.13 13.85
C CYS A 558 11.64 -19.26 12.61
#